data_AF-A0A6J4FCP9-F1
#
_entry.id   AF-A0A6J4FCP9-F1
#
_cell.length_a   1.000
_cell.length_b   1.000
_cell.length_c   1.000
_cell.angle_alpha   90.00
_cell.angle_beta   90.00
_cell.angle_gamma   90.00
#
_symmetry.space_group_name_H-M   'P 1'
#
loop_
_entity.id
_entity.type
_entity.pdbx_description
1 polymer ?
#
loop_
_entity_poly.entity_id
_entity_poly.type
_entity_poly.pdbx_seq_one_letter_code
_entity_poly.pdbx_strand_id
1 'polypeptide(L)'
;MSGRRMMTLAVLVVLAAGAFGGWGWWRGRDRIDPADPKQVARGEAVYRGHCAECHGARLEGEPDWQTRRPTGELPAPPHDASGHTWHHSDQHLFSITKHGLARFAPPDYKTNMPSFVGRLSDRDIRAVIAFIKSTWPEDIRRRQQALNNR
;
A
#
# COMPACT_ATOMS: atom_id res chain seq x y z
N MET A 1 -43.34 57.67 -7.54
CA MET A 1 -41.94 57.68 -7.04
C MET A 1 -41.65 56.34 -6.37
N SER A 2 -40.59 55.66 -6.82
CA SER A 2 -39.85 54.55 -6.18
C SER A 2 -40.65 53.36 -5.60
N GLY A 3 -40.54 52.11 -6.04
CA GLY A 3 -39.42 51.42 -6.67
C GLY A 3 -38.31 51.10 -5.65
N ARG A 4 -38.37 49.95 -4.96
CA ARG A 4 -37.25 49.12 -4.45
C ARG A 4 -37.82 47.93 -3.67
N ARG A 5 -37.96 46.76 -4.30
CA ARG A 5 -36.94 45.73 -4.55
C ARG A 5 -37.00 44.64 -3.47
N MET A 6 -37.73 43.59 -3.84
CA MET A 6 -37.69 42.24 -3.31
C MET A 6 -36.22 41.82 -3.08
N MET A 7 -35.80 41.75 -1.82
CA MET A 7 -34.49 41.26 -1.40
C MET A 7 -34.69 40.09 -0.47
N THR A 8 -34.68 38.87 -1.02
CA THR A 8 -34.11 37.67 -0.38
C THR A 8 -34.22 36.49 -1.33
N LEU A 9 -33.25 36.33 -2.23
CA LEU A 9 -32.94 35.05 -2.87
C LEU A 9 -31.50 35.13 -3.38
N ALA A 10 -30.54 34.70 -2.56
CA ALA A 10 -29.25 34.12 -2.99
C ALA A 10 -28.33 33.88 -1.77
N VAL A 11 -28.49 32.76 -1.07
CA VAL A 11 -27.41 32.22 -0.21
C VAL A 11 -27.12 30.73 -0.46
N LEU A 12 -27.88 30.02 -1.30
CA LEU A 12 -27.72 28.57 -1.45
C LEU A 12 -27.01 28.12 -2.74
N VAL A 13 -25.79 28.59 -3.00
CA VAL A 13 -24.96 27.98 -4.08
C VAL A 13 -23.53 27.63 -3.66
N VAL A 14 -22.98 28.15 -2.55
CA VAL A 14 -21.55 27.92 -2.26
C VAL A 14 -21.25 26.56 -1.60
N LEU A 15 -22.23 25.87 -1.01
CA LEU A 15 -21.96 24.58 -0.32
C LEU A 15 -21.96 23.34 -1.23
N ALA A 16 -22.54 23.41 -2.43
CA ALA A 16 -22.60 22.25 -3.32
C ALA A 16 -21.27 22.00 -4.05
N ALA A 17 -20.53 23.04 -4.44
CA ALA A 17 -19.29 22.89 -5.20
C ALA A 17 -18.12 22.34 -4.36
N GLY A 18 -18.06 22.67 -3.06
CA GLY A 18 -17.03 22.16 -2.15
C GLY A 18 -17.19 20.67 -1.81
N ALA A 19 -18.44 20.19 -1.74
CA ALA A 19 -18.73 18.80 -1.42
C ALA A 19 -18.36 17.83 -2.56
N PHE A 20 -18.50 18.24 -3.83
CA PHE A 20 -18.14 17.39 -4.97
C PHE A 20 -16.63 17.35 -5.25
N GLY A 21 -15.91 18.47 -5.10
CA GLY A 21 -14.46 18.52 -5.28
C GLY A 21 -13.67 17.84 -4.15
N GLY A 22 -14.12 17.99 -2.90
CA GLY A 22 -13.45 17.43 -1.73
C GLY A 22 -13.50 15.90 -1.64
N TRP A 23 -14.59 15.29 -2.12
CA TRP A 23 -14.78 13.83 -2.06
C TRP A 23 -13.90 13.06 -3.07
N GLY A 24 -13.74 13.60 -4.28
CA GLY A 24 -12.84 13.01 -5.29
C GLY A 24 -11.36 13.14 -4.93
N TRP A 25 -10.97 14.25 -4.29
CA TRP A 25 -9.59 14.49 -3.88
C TRP A 25 -9.13 13.60 -2.71
N TRP A 26 -10.07 13.11 -1.89
CA TRP A 26 -9.77 12.17 -0.80
C TRP A 26 -9.66 10.72 -1.31
N ARG A 27 -10.58 10.26 -2.17
CA ARG A 27 -10.55 8.88 -2.72
C ARG A 27 -9.28 8.56 -3.51
N GLY A 28 -8.62 9.57 -4.09
CA GLY A 28 -7.35 9.39 -4.80
C GLY A 28 -6.16 9.08 -3.89
N ARG A 29 -6.20 9.40 -2.58
CA ARG A 29 -5.05 9.27 -1.68
C ARG A 29 -4.81 7.85 -1.14
N ASP A 30 -5.81 6.98 -1.24
CA ASP A 30 -5.79 5.64 -0.63
C ASP A 30 -5.45 4.52 -1.62
N ARG A 31 -5.11 4.87 -2.87
CA ARG A 31 -4.66 3.91 -3.89
C ARG A 31 -3.19 3.51 -3.67
N ILE A 32 -2.82 2.33 -4.15
CA ILE A 32 -1.43 1.90 -4.29
C ILE A 32 -1.07 2.04 -5.78
N ASP A 33 -0.32 3.08 -6.12
CA ASP A 33 -0.04 3.47 -7.51
C ASP A 33 1.47 3.44 -7.78
N PRO A 34 2.00 2.39 -8.44
CA PRO A 34 3.41 2.31 -8.77
C PRO A 34 3.84 3.32 -9.85
N ALA A 35 2.91 4.06 -10.47
CA ALA A 35 3.20 5.11 -11.43
C ALA A 35 3.19 6.52 -10.82
N ASP A 36 2.80 6.69 -9.54
CA ASP A 36 2.92 7.96 -8.82
C ASP A 36 4.34 8.12 -8.24
N PRO A 37 5.20 8.97 -8.82
CA PRO A 37 6.59 9.12 -8.37
C PRO A 37 6.71 9.63 -6.93
N LYS A 38 5.73 10.39 -6.43
CA LYS A 38 5.74 10.88 -5.04
C LYS A 38 5.42 9.75 -4.07
N GLN A 39 4.49 8.87 -4.44
CA GLN A 39 4.17 7.70 -3.64
C GLN A 39 5.33 6.71 -3.62
N VAL A 40 5.95 6.45 -4.78
CA VAL A 40 7.13 5.58 -4.91
C VAL A 40 8.29 6.11 -4.08
N ALA A 41 8.65 7.40 -4.19
CA ALA A 41 9.74 7.98 -3.42
C ALA A 41 9.51 7.91 -1.90
N ARG A 42 8.27 8.14 -1.44
CA ARG A 42 7.89 7.93 -0.04
C ARG A 42 8.05 6.46 0.36
N GLY A 43 7.61 5.55 -0.50
CA GLY A 43 7.68 4.12 -0.29
C GLY A 43 9.10 3.61 -0.17
N GLU A 44 10.03 4.12 -0.98
CA GLU A 44 11.44 3.78 -0.91
C GLU A 44 12.05 4.20 0.43
N ALA A 45 11.74 5.40 0.92
CA ALA A 45 12.21 5.86 2.23
C ALA A 45 11.69 4.96 3.37
N VAL A 46 10.41 4.58 3.31
CA VAL A 46 9.81 3.62 4.26
C VAL A 46 10.49 2.25 4.15
N TYR A 47 10.71 1.75 2.93
CA TYR A 47 11.36 0.47 2.67
C TYR A 47 12.74 0.40 3.32
N ARG A 48 13.57 1.42 3.08
CA ARG A 48 14.93 1.50 3.62
C ARG A 48 14.96 1.56 5.14
N GLY A 49 13.98 2.22 5.76
CA GLY A 49 13.90 2.37 7.21
C GLY A 49 13.31 1.18 7.96
N HIS A 50 12.53 0.33 7.29
CA HIS A 50 11.69 -0.67 7.98
C HIS A 50 11.68 -2.07 7.36
N CYS A 51 12.07 -2.23 6.10
CA CYS A 51 11.91 -3.48 5.36
C CYS A 51 13.25 -4.07 4.93
N ALA A 52 14.19 -3.22 4.52
CA ALA A 52 15.47 -3.62 3.92
C ALA A 52 16.38 -4.44 4.84
N GLU A 53 16.23 -4.32 6.17
CA GLU A 53 17.02 -5.10 7.13
C GLU A 53 16.81 -6.62 6.96
N CYS A 54 15.58 -7.03 6.63
CA CYS A 54 15.26 -8.43 6.36
C CYS A 54 15.15 -8.70 4.86
N HIS A 55 14.46 -7.84 4.11
CA HIS A 55 14.15 -8.09 2.70
C HIS A 55 15.25 -7.65 1.72
N GLY A 56 16.39 -7.17 2.24
CA GLY A 56 17.54 -6.73 1.44
C GLY A 56 17.38 -5.31 0.91
N ALA A 57 18.48 -4.58 0.75
CA ALA A 57 18.46 -3.20 0.27
C ALA A 57 18.04 -3.08 -1.21
N ARG A 58 18.20 -4.16 -1.99
CA ARG A 58 17.82 -4.27 -3.41
C ARG A 58 16.63 -5.22 -3.61
N LEU A 59 15.83 -5.44 -2.56
CA LEU A 59 14.66 -6.32 -2.60
C LEU A 59 14.99 -7.81 -2.82
N GLU A 60 16.24 -8.22 -2.64
CA GLU A 60 16.72 -9.57 -2.96
C GLU A 60 16.29 -10.64 -1.94
N GLY A 61 15.81 -10.23 -0.77
CA GLY A 61 15.48 -11.15 0.32
C GLY A 61 16.71 -11.81 0.95
N GLU A 62 16.45 -12.77 1.82
CA GLU A 62 17.48 -13.62 2.41
C GLU A 62 17.75 -14.85 1.52
N PRO A 63 18.97 -15.43 1.56
CA PRO A 63 19.24 -16.69 0.87
C PRO A 63 18.34 -17.82 1.41
N ASP A 64 18.07 -18.80 0.55
CA ASP A 64 17.25 -19.98 0.87
C ASP A 64 15.87 -19.64 1.48
N TRP A 65 15.26 -18.52 1.07
CA TRP A 65 13.99 -18.01 1.61
C TRP A 65 12.80 -18.97 1.52
N GLN A 66 12.90 -20.02 0.69
CA GLN A 66 11.89 -21.06 0.53
C GLN A 66 12.08 -22.24 1.49
N THR A 67 13.19 -22.29 2.23
CA THR A 67 13.54 -23.35 3.18
C THR A 67 13.37 -22.85 4.61
N ARG A 68 12.63 -23.60 5.44
CA ARG A 68 12.46 -23.25 6.86
C ARG A 68 13.78 -23.33 7.60
N ARG A 69 14.03 -22.34 8.46
CA ARG A 69 15.12 -22.38 9.44
C ARG A 69 14.86 -23.49 10.47
N PRO A 70 15.89 -23.96 11.20
CA PRO A 70 15.72 -24.88 12.33
C PRO A 70 14.72 -24.37 13.38
N THR A 71 14.59 -23.05 13.52
CA THR A 71 13.63 -22.39 14.41
C THR A 71 12.17 -22.46 13.93
N GLY A 72 11.95 -22.75 12.64
CA GLY A 72 10.66 -23.03 12.01
C GLY A 72 10.12 -21.92 11.10
N GLU A 73 10.67 -20.71 11.17
CA GLU A 73 10.32 -19.58 10.29
C GLU A 73 10.92 -19.74 8.89
N LEU A 74 10.26 -19.16 7.89
CA LEU A 74 10.90 -18.90 6.59
C LEU A 74 11.73 -17.61 6.69
N PRO A 75 12.91 -17.55 6.03
CA PRO A 75 13.62 -16.30 5.81
C PRO A 75 12.77 -15.30 5.02
N ALA A 76 13.14 -14.03 5.07
CA ALA A 76 12.44 -12.97 4.36
C ALA A 76 12.52 -13.19 2.84
N PRO A 77 11.37 -13.30 2.14
CA PRO A 77 11.36 -13.50 0.70
C PRO A 77 11.86 -12.26 -0.06
N PRO A 78 12.36 -12.43 -1.30
CA PRO A 78 12.58 -11.32 -2.20
C PRO A 78 11.27 -10.57 -2.44
N HIS A 79 11.39 -9.27 -2.59
CA HIS A 79 10.30 -8.42 -3.05
C HIS A 79 10.43 -8.06 -4.54
N ASP A 80 11.51 -8.47 -5.21
CA ASP A 80 11.68 -8.35 -6.66
C ASP A 80 10.93 -9.44 -7.45
N ALA A 81 11.24 -9.55 -8.75
CA ALA A 81 10.63 -10.52 -9.66
C ALA A 81 10.86 -12.00 -9.27
N SER A 82 11.91 -12.31 -8.51
CA SER A 82 12.26 -13.68 -8.09
C SER A 82 11.44 -14.17 -6.89
N GLY A 83 10.76 -13.26 -6.19
CA GLY A 83 10.02 -13.54 -4.98
C GLY A 83 8.56 -13.97 -5.20
N HIS A 84 7.80 -14.00 -4.10
CA HIS A 84 6.40 -14.42 -4.09
C HIS A 84 5.39 -13.25 -3.98
N THR A 85 5.85 -12.05 -3.64
CA THR A 85 4.97 -10.94 -3.24
C THR A 85 3.91 -10.57 -4.28
N TRP A 86 4.25 -10.63 -5.57
CA TRP A 86 3.35 -10.27 -6.66
C TRP A 86 2.20 -11.27 -6.90
N HIS A 87 2.18 -12.41 -6.20
CA HIS A 87 1.06 -13.36 -6.22
C HIS A 87 -0.14 -12.95 -5.34
N HIS A 88 -0.08 -11.79 -4.69
CA HIS A 88 -1.12 -11.32 -3.79
C HIS A 88 -1.69 -9.97 -4.22
N SER A 89 -2.98 -9.75 -3.95
CA SER A 89 -3.64 -8.47 -4.21
C SER A 89 -3.12 -7.38 -3.26
N ASP A 90 -3.30 -6.13 -3.66
CA ASP A 90 -2.97 -4.93 -2.90
C ASP A 90 -3.59 -4.96 -1.50
N GLN A 91 -4.85 -5.40 -1.39
CA GLN A 91 -5.52 -5.55 -0.11
C GLN A 91 -4.84 -6.59 0.77
N HIS A 92 -4.47 -7.75 0.21
CA HIS A 92 -3.80 -8.80 0.96
C HIS A 92 -2.41 -8.35 1.42
N LEU A 93 -1.63 -7.74 0.52
CA LEU A 93 -0.31 -7.17 0.86
C LEU A 93 -0.40 -6.11 1.95
N PHE A 94 -1.37 -5.20 1.85
CA PHE A 94 -1.64 -4.21 2.88
C PHE A 94 -1.99 -4.87 4.22
N SER A 95 -2.87 -5.87 4.20
CA SER A 95 -3.32 -6.55 5.42
C SER A 95 -2.22 -7.34 6.11
N ILE A 96 -1.40 -8.09 5.37
CA ILE A 96 -0.22 -8.79 5.93
C ILE A 96 0.75 -7.78 6.53
N THR A 97 1.07 -6.71 5.81
CA THR A 97 2.01 -5.69 6.29
C THR A 97 1.46 -5.00 7.54
N LYS A 98 0.18 -4.60 7.53
CA LYS A 98 -0.42 -3.88 8.65
C LYS A 98 -0.54 -4.77 9.88
N HIS A 99 -1.09 -5.96 9.73
CA HIS A 99 -1.56 -6.78 10.86
C HIS A 99 -0.66 -7.98 11.18
N GLY A 100 0.35 -8.25 10.36
CA GLY A 100 1.20 -9.43 10.46
C GLY A 100 0.59 -10.66 9.77
N LEU A 101 1.44 -11.60 9.37
CA LEU A 101 1.06 -12.80 8.65
C LEU A 101 0.30 -13.82 9.52
N ALA A 102 0.54 -13.82 10.84
CA ALA A 102 -0.09 -14.75 11.78
C ALA A 102 -1.64 -14.68 11.77
N ARG A 103 -2.23 -13.58 11.31
CA ARG A 103 -3.70 -13.45 11.17
C ARG A 103 -4.26 -14.19 9.94
N PHE A 104 -3.41 -14.53 8.98
CA PHE A 104 -3.79 -15.11 7.68
C PHE A 104 -3.21 -16.52 7.46
N ALA A 105 -2.47 -17.03 8.43
CA ALA A 105 -1.80 -18.32 8.37
C ALA A 105 -2.42 -19.32 9.36
N PRO A 106 -2.17 -20.64 9.22
CA PRO A 106 -2.62 -21.63 10.18
C PRO A 106 -2.19 -21.31 11.61
N PRO A 107 -2.93 -21.82 12.63
CA PRO A 107 -2.46 -21.81 14.00
C PRO A 107 -1.01 -22.33 14.05
N ASP A 108 -0.16 -21.63 14.81
CA ASP A 108 1.27 -21.93 14.99
C ASP A 108 2.21 -21.61 13.80
N TYR A 109 1.74 -20.90 12.75
CA TYR A 109 2.64 -20.41 11.71
C TYR A 109 3.66 -19.42 12.29
N LYS A 110 4.94 -19.79 12.24
CA LYS A 110 6.03 -18.93 12.71
C LYS A 110 6.50 -17.96 11.63
N THR A 111 6.61 -16.69 11.98
CA THR A 111 7.11 -15.62 11.12
C THR A 111 7.90 -14.61 11.92
N ASN A 112 9.01 -14.12 11.35
CA ASN A 112 9.75 -12.97 11.90
C ASN A 112 9.26 -11.63 11.32
N MET A 113 8.34 -11.65 10.36
CA MET A 113 7.77 -10.43 9.79
C MET A 113 6.83 -9.77 10.80
N PRO A 114 7.12 -8.57 11.32
CA PRO A 114 6.34 -7.94 12.36
C PRO A 114 5.02 -7.36 11.82
N SER A 115 4.07 -7.15 12.72
CA SER A 115 2.93 -6.25 12.48
C SER A 115 3.38 -4.79 12.57
N PHE A 116 2.83 -3.94 11.70
CA PHE A 116 3.12 -2.50 11.67
C PHE A 116 1.99 -1.63 12.24
N VAL A 117 1.00 -2.23 12.93
CA VAL A 117 0.02 -1.46 13.72
C VAL A 117 0.75 -0.54 14.71
N GLY A 118 0.39 0.75 14.71
CA GLY A 118 1.02 1.76 15.57
C GLY A 118 2.44 2.16 15.18
N ARG A 119 3.05 1.52 14.17
CA ARG A 119 4.41 1.83 13.69
C ARG A 119 4.41 2.58 12.36
N LEU A 120 3.58 2.14 11.42
CA LEU A 120 3.40 2.80 10.12
C LEU A 120 1.95 3.23 9.91
N SER A 121 1.81 4.42 9.32
CA SER A 121 0.51 4.89 8.84
C SER A 121 0.05 4.05 7.64
N ASP A 122 -1.26 4.02 7.40
CA ASP A 122 -1.80 3.31 6.23
C ASP A 122 -1.25 3.90 4.92
N ARG A 123 -0.99 5.20 4.91
CA ARG A 123 -0.36 5.90 3.78
C ARG A 123 1.06 5.39 3.54
N ASP A 124 1.84 5.13 4.59
CA ASP A 124 3.20 4.60 4.48
C ASP A 124 3.21 3.15 4.00
N ILE A 125 2.28 2.34 4.50
CA ILE A 125 2.14 0.94 4.06
C ILE A 125 1.77 0.88 2.58
N ARG A 126 0.82 1.70 2.13
CA ARG A 126 0.48 1.79 0.70
C ARG A 126 1.66 2.29 -0.13
N ALA A 127 2.39 3.28 0.37
CA ALA A 127 3.55 3.82 -0.31
C ALA A 127 4.66 2.77 -0.50
N VAL A 128 4.99 2.01 0.54
CA VAL A 128 6.03 0.97 0.42
C VAL A 128 5.61 -0.15 -0.52
N ILE A 129 4.33 -0.53 -0.55
CA ILE A 129 3.82 -1.50 -1.53
C ILE A 129 3.90 -0.91 -2.95
N ALA A 130 3.59 0.36 -3.15
CA ALA A 130 3.72 1.02 -4.45
C ALA A 130 5.18 1.06 -4.93
N PHE A 131 6.13 1.33 -4.03
CA PHE A 131 7.57 1.23 -4.32
C PHE A 131 7.96 -0.18 -4.76
N ILE A 132 7.61 -1.21 -3.98
CA ILE A 132 7.89 -2.61 -4.34
C ILE A 132 7.32 -2.93 -5.74
N LYS A 133 6.05 -2.60 -5.97
CA LYS A 133 5.38 -2.80 -7.28
C LYS A 133 6.09 -2.08 -8.41
N SER A 134 6.67 -0.90 -8.17
CA SER A 134 7.34 -0.11 -9.22
C SER A 134 8.58 -0.82 -9.78
N THR A 135 9.22 -1.71 -8.99
CA THR A 135 10.42 -2.46 -9.38
C THR A 135 10.14 -3.66 -10.28
N TRP A 136 8.89 -4.12 -10.35
CA TRP A 136 8.56 -5.32 -11.09
C TRP A 136 8.54 -5.08 -12.61
N PRO A 137 8.96 -6.09 -13.40
CA PRO A 137 8.68 -6.17 -14.82
C PRO A 137 7.20 -5.96 -15.12
N GLU A 138 6.93 -5.36 -16.26
CA GLU A 138 5.60 -4.92 -16.64
C GLU A 138 4.58 -6.09 -16.74
N ASP A 139 5.00 -7.27 -17.17
CA ASP A 139 4.16 -8.48 -17.18
C ASP A 139 3.78 -8.96 -15.77
N ILE A 140 4.73 -8.91 -14.82
CA ILE A 140 4.46 -9.22 -13.41
C ILE A 140 3.50 -8.20 -12.80
N ARG A 141 3.70 -6.89 -13.07
CA ARG A 141 2.78 -5.84 -12.61
C ARG A 141 1.36 -6.05 -13.12
N ARG A 142 1.19 -6.38 -14.41
CA ARG A 142 -0.14 -6.68 -14.97
C ARG A 142 -0.79 -7.90 -14.33
N ARG A 143 -0.02 -8.96 -14.09
CA ARG A 143 -0.54 -10.17 -13.44
C ARG A 143 -1.01 -9.89 -12.01
N GLN A 144 -0.22 -9.15 -11.24
CA GLN A 144 -0.62 -8.75 -9.89
C GLN A 144 -1.82 -7.81 -9.93
N GLN A 145 -1.86 -6.85 -10.85
CA GLN A 145 -2.99 -5.93 -11.00
C GLN A 145 -4.30 -6.68 -11.31
N ALA A 146 -4.25 -7.80 -12.04
CA ALA A 146 -5.42 -8.64 -12.29
C ALA A 146 -5.96 -9.32 -11.02
N LEU A 147 -5.16 -9.46 -9.97
CA LEU A 147 -5.61 -9.96 -8.66
C LEU A 147 -6.38 -8.91 -7.86
N ASN A 148 -6.18 -7.62 -8.15
CA ASN A 148 -6.87 -6.52 -7.46
C ASN A 148 -8.35 -6.39 -7.88
N ASN A 149 -8.73 -7.04 -8.99
CA ASN A 149 -10.07 -6.97 -9.57
C ASN A 149 -10.90 -8.23 -9.33
N ARG A 150 -10.44 -9.13 -8.44
CA ARG A 150 -11.11 -10.39 -8.07
C ARG A 150 -11.72 -10.27 -6.68
#